data_AF-A0AAE2BLY6-F1
#
_entry.id   AF-A0AAE2BLY6-F1
#
_cell.length_a   1.000
_cell.length_b   1.000
_cell.length_c   1.000
_cell.angle_alpha   90.00
_cell.angle_beta   90.00
_cell.angle_gamma   90.00
#
_symmetry.space_group_name_H-M   'P 1'
#
loop_
_entity.id
_entity.type
_entity.pdbx_description
1 polymer ?
#
loop_
_entity_poly.entity_id
_entity_poly.type
_entity_poly.pdbx_seq_one_letter_code
_entity_poly.pdbx_strand_id
1 'polypeptide(L)'
;MTLAEKVITWFNQPLNGTTDNFEQLSQHFLYHFAINKRYPKTVLYLFAVIQREYESLRNYVRRFSKTVLKVSHVNLELLASIMQQNLRRGRFHESIARKPPATLDELLVRADKYIKIEETSDIRVAAPEKWRVEEEGHSK
;
A
#
# COMPACT_ATOMS: atom_id res chain seq x y z
N MET A 1 6.13 -4.54 22.37
CA MET A 1 5.00 -4.26 23.26
C MET A 1 3.71 -4.27 22.46
N THR A 2 2.90 -5.33 22.61
CA THR A 2 1.66 -5.55 21.86
C THR A 2 0.45 -4.87 22.56
N LEU A 3 -0.66 -4.69 21.84
CA LEU A 3 -1.89 -4.11 22.43
C LEU A 3 -2.43 -4.98 23.57
N ALA A 4 -2.27 -6.31 23.46
CA ALA A 4 -2.68 -7.27 24.48
C ALA A 4 -1.91 -7.07 25.80
N GLU A 5 -0.60 -6.86 25.73
CA GLU A 5 0.24 -6.60 26.91
C GLU A 5 -0.20 -5.33 27.65
N LYS A 6 -0.54 -4.26 26.92
CA LYS A 6 -1.05 -3.01 27.52
C LYS A 6 -2.38 -3.20 28.25
N VAL A 7 -3.30 -3.96 27.64
CA VAL A 7 -4.62 -4.22 28.22
C VAL A 7 -4.50 -5.09 29.47
N ILE A 8 -3.64 -6.12 29.47
CA ILE A 8 -3.40 -6.98 30.63
C ILE A 8 -2.74 -6.18 31.77
N THR A 9 -1.75 -5.35 31.47
CA THR A 9 -1.11 -4.51 32.50
C THR A 9 -2.06 -3.51 33.14
N TRP A 10 -3.02 -2.99 32.38
CA TRP A 10 -4.05 -2.08 32.88
C TRP A 10 -5.12 -2.80 33.70
N PHE A 11 -5.60 -3.95 33.23
CA PHE A 11 -6.62 -4.76 33.91
C PHE A 11 -6.16 -5.29 35.27
N ASN A 12 -4.86 -5.54 35.43
CA ASN A 12 -4.28 -6.09 36.66
C ASN A 12 -3.79 -5.01 37.65
N GLN A 13 -4.05 -3.72 37.42
CA GLN A 13 -3.70 -2.69 38.41
C GLN A 13 -4.67 -2.74 39.59
N PRO A 14 -4.19 -2.91 40.84
CA PRO A 14 -5.06 -2.92 42.00
C PRO A 14 -5.70 -1.54 42.22
N LEU A 15 -7.03 -1.48 42.15
CA LEU A 15 -7.82 -0.28 42.44
C LEU A 15 -7.85 -0.05 43.95
N ASN A 16 -7.05 0.91 44.41
CA ASN A 16 -7.06 1.35 45.81
C ASN A 16 -8.30 2.23 46.04
N GLY A 17 -9.43 1.60 46.39
CA GLY A 17 -10.60 2.31 46.89
C GLY A 17 -11.92 1.76 46.37
N THR A 18 -12.62 1.04 47.25
CA THR A 18 -14.08 0.87 47.34
C THR A 18 -14.94 1.55 46.26
N THR A 19 -15.07 0.91 45.09
CA THR A 19 -16.29 0.55 44.33
C THR A 19 -15.94 0.33 42.87
N ASP A 20 -15.39 -0.84 42.56
CA ASP A 20 -15.13 -1.28 41.18
C ASP A 20 -16.45 -1.71 40.52
N ASN A 21 -17.32 -0.75 40.21
CA ASN A 21 -18.48 -1.02 39.39
C ASN A 21 -17.97 -1.25 37.96
N PHE A 22 -18.21 -2.46 37.43
CA PHE A 22 -17.97 -2.83 36.03
C PHE A 22 -18.40 -1.73 35.04
N GLU A 23 -19.42 -0.95 35.40
CA GLU A 23 -19.86 0.24 34.68
C GLU A 23 -18.74 1.28 34.45
N GLN A 24 -17.95 1.64 35.47
CA GLN A 24 -16.86 2.62 35.31
C GLN A 24 -15.74 2.06 34.41
N LEU A 25 -15.41 0.78 34.56
CA LEU A 25 -14.45 0.09 33.70
C LEU A 25 -14.94 0.06 32.24
N SER A 26 -16.22 -0.25 32.05
CA SER A 26 -16.86 -0.28 30.73
C SER A 26 -16.89 1.11 30.09
N GLN A 27 -17.15 2.16 30.87
CA GLN A 27 -17.13 3.55 30.41
C GLN A 27 -15.72 3.97 29.99
N HIS A 28 -14.69 3.64 30.78
CA HIS A 28 -13.30 3.90 30.42
C HIS A 28 -12.89 3.16 29.15
N PHE A 29 -13.27 1.89 29.01
CA PHE A 29 -13.01 1.12 27.81
C PHE A 29 -13.74 1.70 26.59
N LEU A 30 -15.02 2.01 26.70
CA LEU A 30 -15.81 2.62 25.61
C LEU A 30 -15.26 4.00 25.24
N TYR A 31 -14.83 4.80 26.20
CA TYR A 31 -14.21 6.10 25.98
C TYR A 31 -12.89 5.95 25.23
N HIS A 32 -12.00 5.07 25.71
CA HIS A 32 -10.73 4.77 25.03
C HIS A 32 -10.96 4.17 23.64
N PHE A 33 -11.94 3.29 23.47
CA PHE A 33 -12.28 2.68 22.19
C PHE A 33 -12.87 3.70 21.22
N ALA A 34 -13.77 4.57 21.68
CA ALA A 34 -14.36 5.66 20.89
C ALA A 34 -13.30 6.67 20.44
N ILE A 35 -12.35 7.02 21.31
CA ILE A 35 -11.23 7.91 20.97
C ILE A 35 -10.25 7.24 19.99
N ASN A 36 -10.02 5.94 20.15
CA ASN A 36 -9.16 5.17 19.23
C ASN A 36 -9.89 4.71 17.95
N LYS A 37 -11.19 5.01 17.82
CA LYS A 37 -11.97 4.67 16.63
C LYS A 37 -11.43 5.50 15.47
N ARG A 38 -10.61 4.87 14.63
CA ARG A 38 -10.17 5.47 13.38
C ARG A 38 -11.38 5.61 12.47
N TYR A 39 -11.86 6.83 12.29
CA TYR A 39 -12.85 7.12 11.25
C TYR A 39 -12.28 6.63 9.91
N PRO A 40 -13.07 5.89 9.10
CA PRO A 40 -12.63 5.49 7.78
C PRO A 40 -12.22 6.72 6.99
N LYS A 41 -11.03 6.66 6.37
CA LYS A 41 -10.59 7.76 5.55
C LYS A 41 -11.46 7.83 4.30
N THR A 42 -11.75 9.03 3.83
CA THR A 42 -12.54 9.23 2.61
C THR A 42 -11.72 8.85 1.37
N VAL A 43 -12.40 8.60 0.25
CA VAL A 43 -11.77 8.30 -1.04
C VAL A 43 -10.81 9.42 -1.50
N LEU A 44 -11.01 10.66 -1.03
CA LEU A 44 -10.17 11.82 -1.33
C LEU A 44 -8.69 11.59 -0.99
N TYR A 45 -8.39 10.76 0.02
CA TYR A 45 -7.01 10.43 0.36
C TYR A 45 -6.28 9.65 -0.74
N LEU A 46 -7.01 8.90 -1.58
CA LEU A 46 -6.40 8.17 -2.70
C LEU A 46 -5.96 9.11 -3.81
N PHE A 47 -6.72 10.18 -4.09
CA PHE A 47 -6.34 11.20 -5.07
C PHE A 47 -5.03 11.92 -4.71
N ALA A 48 -4.70 12.02 -3.42
CA ALA A 48 -3.43 12.59 -2.97
C ALA A 48 -2.21 11.65 -3.15
N VAL A 49 -2.41 10.37 -3.50
CA VAL A 49 -1.31 9.41 -3.71
C VAL A 49 -0.86 9.47 -5.16
N ILE A 50 -0.10 10.50 -5.52
CA ILE A 50 0.48 10.70 -6.87
C ILE A 50 1.88 10.09 -6.95
N GLN A 51 2.23 9.43 -8.06
CA GLN A 51 3.58 8.92 -8.30
C GLN A 51 4.55 10.08 -8.51
N ARG A 52 5.60 10.14 -7.68
CA ARG A 52 6.60 11.23 -7.73
C ARG A 52 7.62 11.00 -8.85
N GLU A 53 8.32 12.07 -9.26
CA GLU A 53 9.27 12.05 -10.38
C GLU A 53 10.42 11.03 -10.23
N TYR A 54 10.87 10.76 -9.01
CA TYR A 54 11.95 9.81 -8.75
C TYR A 54 11.46 8.57 -7.98
N GLU A 55 10.15 8.34 -8.00
CA GLU A 55 9.55 7.20 -7.32
C GLU A 55 9.32 6.04 -8.29
N SER A 56 9.98 4.92 -7.99
CA SER A 56 9.76 3.66 -8.69
C SER A 56 8.32 3.19 -8.57
N LEU A 57 7.85 2.44 -9.57
CA LEU A 57 6.49 1.91 -9.60
C LEU A 57 6.19 1.07 -8.35
N ARG A 58 7.17 0.28 -7.88
CA ARG A 58 7.03 -0.54 -6.65
C ARG A 58 6.69 0.31 -5.43
N ASN A 59 7.42 1.41 -5.25
CA ASN A 59 7.22 2.29 -4.10
C ASN A 59 5.86 2.99 -4.17
N TYR A 60 5.48 3.46 -5.36
CA TYR A 60 4.16 4.04 -5.60
C TYR A 60 3.02 3.06 -5.28
N VAL A 61 3.04 1.86 -5.88
CA VAL A 61 2.01 0.82 -5.66
C VAL A 61 1.90 0.46 -4.18
N ARG A 62 3.05 0.33 -3.49
CA ARG A 62 3.06 0.08 -2.04
C ARG A 62 2.37 1.19 -1.25
N ARG A 63 2.56 2.47 -1.59
CA ARG A 63 1.85 3.58 -0.92
C ARG A 63 0.38 3.58 -1.25
N PHE A 64 0.03 3.37 -2.52
CA PHE A 64 -1.36 3.32 -2.98
C PHE A 64 -2.13 2.24 -2.23
N SER A 65 -1.64 0.99 -2.23
CA SER A 65 -2.27 -0.13 -1.53
C SER A 65 -2.42 0.13 -0.02
N LYS A 66 -1.41 0.74 0.62
CA LYS A 66 -1.51 1.15 2.05
C LYS A 66 -2.59 2.19 2.30
N THR A 67 -2.89 3.06 1.34
CA THR A 67 -3.97 4.05 1.45
C THR A 67 -5.33 3.40 1.19
N VAL A 68 -5.42 2.46 0.25
CA VAL A 68 -6.66 1.69 -0.01
C VAL A 68 -7.13 0.98 1.27
N LEU A 69 -6.22 0.37 2.04
CA LEU A 69 -6.55 -0.28 3.32
C LEU A 69 -7.13 0.66 4.40
N LYS A 70 -6.98 1.98 4.24
CA LYS A 70 -7.47 2.99 5.20
C LYS A 70 -8.83 3.57 4.78
N VAL A 71 -9.27 3.29 3.55
CA VAL A 71 -10.51 3.81 2.97
C VAL A 71 -11.55 2.70 2.96
N SER A 72 -12.73 2.97 3.51
CA SER A 72 -13.85 2.02 3.47
C SER A 72 -14.64 2.16 2.17
N HIS A 73 -15.17 1.05 1.66
CA HIS A 73 -16.21 1.03 0.61
C HIS A 73 -15.82 1.72 -0.71
N VAL A 74 -14.64 1.44 -1.24
CA VAL A 74 -14.25 1.90 -2.58
C VAL A 74 -14.39 0.76 -3.60
N ASN A 75 -15.07 1.02 -4.72
CA ASN A 75 -15.22 0.03 -5.77
C ASN A 75 -13.95 -0.05 -6.64
N LEU A 76 -13.78 -1.15 -7.36
CA LEU A 76 -12.58 -1.40 -8.16
C LEU A 76 -12.41 -0.42 -9.32
N GLU A 77 -13.51 -0.09 -10.01
CA GLU A 77 -13.47 0.81 -11.15
C GLU A 77 -12.87 2.16 -10.75
N LEU A 78 -13.35 2.72 -9.63
CA LEU A 78 -12.83 3.95 -9.06
C LEU A 78 -11.36 3.81 -8.62
N LEU A 79 -10.97 2.68 -8.02
CA LEU A 79 -9.56 2.43 -7.69
C LEU A 79 -8.65 2.42 -8.91
N ALA A 80 -9.07 1.75 -9.99
CA ALA A 80 -8.32 1.67 -11.23
C ALA A 80 -8.20 3.04 -11.88
N SER A 81 -9.30 3.82 -11.93
CA SER A 81 -9.29 5.18 -12.45
C SER A 81 -8.38 6.12 -11.65
N ILE A 82 -8.45 6.08 -10.31
CA ILE A 82 -7.59 6.92 -9.46
C ILE A 82 -6.13 6.50 -9.61
N MET A 83 -5.82 5.19 -9.63
CA MET A 83 -4.45 4.72 -9.85
C MET A 83 -3.93 5.20 -11.20
N GLN A 84 -4.71 5.04 -12.28
CA GLN A 84 -4.32 5.49 -13.61
C GLN A 84 -4.07 7.01 -13.63
N GLN A 85 -4.97 7.82 -13.07
CA GLN A 85 -4.80 9.28 -12.99
C GLN A 85 -3.53 9.69 -12.24
N ASN A 86 -3.19 8.94 -11.19
CA ASN A 86 -2.10 9.28 -10.28
C ASN A 86 -0.74 8.71 -10.69
N LEU A 87 -0.70 7.83 -11.69
CA LEU A 87 0.53 7.30 -12.25
C LEU A 87 1.21 8.33 -13.15
N ARG A 88 2.55 8.25 -13.21
CA ARG A 88 3.27 8.91 -14.30
C ARG A 88 2.92 8.22 -15.61
N ARG A 89 2.92 8.99 -16.71
CA ARG A 89 2.78 8.43 -18.05
C ARG A 89 3.88 7.40 -18.28
N GLY A 90 3.50 6.25 -18.84
CA GLY A 90 4.40 5.13 -19.08
C GLY A 90 3.64 3.82 -19.31
N ARG A 91 4.39 2.73 -19.47
CA ARG A 91 3.85 1.44 -19.93
C ARG A 91 2.75 0.87 -19.02
N PHE A 92 2.86 1.06 -17.70
CA PHE A 92 1.84 0.59 -16.77
C PHE A 92 0.56 1.44 -16.84
N HIS A 93 0.69 2.77 -16.87
CA HIS A 93 -0.43 3.70 -17.07
C HIS A 93 -1.21 3.35 -18.35
N GLU A 94 -0.50 3.19 -19.48
CA GLU A 94 -1.09 2.80 -20.77
C GLU A 94 -1.77 1.43 -20.72
N SER A 95 -1.19 0.48 -19.99
CA SER A 95 -1.78 -0.85 -19.84
C SER A 95 -3.10 -0.83 -19.09
N ILE A 96 -3.28 0.07 -18.12
CA ILE A 96 -4.56 0.24 -17.42
C ILE A 96 -5.58 0.88 -18.37
N ALA A 97 -5.18 1.94 -19.08
CA ALA A 97 -6.03 2.65 -20.04
C ALA A 97 -6.57 1.72 -21.15
N ARG A 98 -5.70 0.87 -21.71
CA ARG A 98 -6.04 -0.03 -22.82
C ARG A 98 -6.96 -1.17 -22.40
N LYS A 99 -6.75 -1.71 -21.19
CA LYS A 99 -7.54 -2.81 -20.66
C LYS A 99 -7.81 -2.57 -19.18
N PRO A 100 -8.92 -1.91 -18.82
CA PRO A 100 -9.28 -1.74 -17.42
C PRO A 100 -9.30 -3.10 -16.68
N PRO A 101 -8.76 -3.18 -15.45
CA PRO A 101 -8.77 -4.43 -14.67
C PRO A 101 -10.19 -4.74 -14.17
N ALA A 102 -10.56 -6.02 -14.19
CA ALA A 102 -11.87 -6.49 -13.73
C ALA A 102 -11.89 -6.91 -12.25
N THR A 103 -10.71 -7.20 -11.67
CA THR A 103 -10.54 -7.49 -10.23
C THR A 103 -9.35 -6.71 -9.64
N LEU A 104 -9.34 -6.56 -8.31
CA LEU A 104 -8.18 -5.97 -7.62
C LEU A 104 -6.93 -6.84 -7.81
N ASP A 105 -7.09 -8.17 -7.78
CA ASP A 105 -6.00 -9.11 -8.02
C ASP A 105 -5.40 -8.92 -9.43
N GLU A 106 -6.24 -8.73 -10.45
CA GLU A 106 -5.74 -8.45 -11.80
C GLU A 106 -4.91 -7.15 -11.84
N LEU A 107 -5.37 -6.09 -11.16
CA LEU A 107 -4.63 -4.84 -11.08
C LEU A 107 -3.26 -5.03 -10.39
N LEU A 108 -3.21 -5.75 -9.27
CA LEU A 108 -1.99 -5.97 -8.50
C LEU A 108 -1.01 -6.92 -9.20
N VAL A 109 -1.48 -8.02 -9.79
CA VAL A 109 -0.66 -8.93 -10.59
C VAL A 109 -0.04 -8.20 -11.78
N ARG A 110 -0.84 -7.35 -12.44
CA ARG A 110 -0.34 -6.55 -13.55
C ARG A 110 0.68 -5.52 -13.07
N ALA A 111 0.46 -4.87 -11.93
CA ALA A 111 1.44 -3.96 -11.34
C ALA A 111 2.78 -4.68 -11.07
N ASP A 112 2.75 -5.87 -10.48
CA ASP A 112 3.95 -6.69 -10.22
C ASP A 112 4.71 -7.04 -11.52
N LYS A 113 3.99 -7.37 -12.58
CA LYS A 113 4.60 -7.59 -13.91
C LYS A 113 5.37 -6.35 -14.38
N TYR A 114 4.78 -5.16 -14.28
CA TYR A 114 5.45 -3.93 -14.73
C TYR A 114 6.58 -3.49 -13.80
N ILE A 115 6.47 -3.75 -12.50
CA ILE A 115 7.56 -3.56 -11.53
C ILE A 115 8.78 -4.39 -11.94
N LYS A 116 8.59 -5.68 -12.24
CA LYS A 116 9.69 -6.55 -12.69
C LYS A 116 10.31 -6.08 -14.00
N ILE A 117 9.49 -5.58 -14.93
CA ILE A 117 9.97 -5.03 -16.21
C ILE A 117 10.83 -3.77 -15.98
N GLU A 118 10.39 -2.84 -15.11
CA GLU A 118 11.15 -1.64 -14.73
C GLU A 118 12.50 -2.03 -14.12
N GLU A 119 12.48 -2.91 -13.12
CA GLU A 119 13.68 -3.35 -12.40
C GLU A 119 14.67 -4.11 -13.31
N THR A 120 14.17 -4.94 -14.23
CA THR A 120 15.04 -5.65 -15.20
C THR A 120 15.63 -4.69 -16.25
N SER A 121 14.89 -3.63 -16.61
CA SER A 121 15.37 -2.63 -17.56
C SER A 121 16.50 -1.79 -16.94
N ASP A 122 16.36 -1.41 -15.67
CA ASP A 122 17.37 -0.64 -14.94
C ASP A 122 18.68 -1.43 -14.75
N ILE A 123 18.60 -2.75 -14.48
CA ILE A 123 19.77 -3.63 -14.40
C ILE A 123 20.52 -3.66 -15.74
N ARG A 124 19.81 -3.70 -16.87
CA ARG A 124 20.43 -3.70 -18.21
C ARG A 124 21.11 -2.38 -18.57
N VAL A 125 20.64 -1.26 -18.02
CA VAL A 125 21.28 0.05 -18.19
C VAL A 125 22.51 0.20 -17.30
N ALA A 126 22.54 -0.48 -16.15
CA ALA A 126 23.66 -0.46 -15.21
C ALA A 126 24.80 -1.46 -15.51
N ALA A 127 24.60 -2.42 -16.43
CA ALA A 127 25.62 -3.38 -16.81
C ALA A 127 26.68 -2.73 -17.74
N PRO A 128 27.99 -2.80 -17.43
CA PRO A 128 29.03 -2.24 -18.28
C PRO A 128 29.10 -2.99 -19.61
N GLU A 129 29.24 -2.24 -20.71
CA GLU A 129 29.24 -2.67 -22.12
C GLU A 129 30.28 -3.74 -22.51
N LYS A 130 31.11 -4.19 -21.58
CA LYS A 130 32.25 -5.08 -21.86
C LYS A 130 31.88 -6.51 -22.26
N TRP A 131 30.64 -6.94 -22.06
CA TRP A 131 30.22 -8.32 -22.36
C TRP A 131 29.50 -8.48 -23.71
N ARG A 132 29.37 -7.42 -24.53
CA ARG A 132 28.66 -7.51 -25.83
C ARG A 132 29.57 -7.92 -27.00
N VAL A 133 30.90 -7.98 -26.84
CA VAL A 133 31.83 -8.12 -27.99
C VAL A 133 32.45 -9.53 -28.14
N GLU A 134 32.19 -10.49 -27.25
CA GLU A 134 32.87 -11.80 -27.33
C GLU A 134 32.14 -12.90 -28.12
N GLU A 135 30.96 -12.65 -28.71
CA GLU A 135 30.25 -13.66 -29.53
C GLU A 135 30.31 -13.48 -31.07
N GLU A 136 31.12 -12.56 -31.60
CA GLU A 136 31.36 -12.46 -33.06
C GLU A 136 32.74 -12.99 -33.50
N GLY A 137 33.42 -13.76 -32.64
CA GLY A 137 34.78 -14.28 -32.88
C GLY A 137 34.90 -15.79 -32.99
N HIS A 138 33.91 -16.51 -33.52
CA HIS A 138 34.12 -17.93 -33.84
C HIS A 138 33.29 -18.41 -35.03
N SER A 139 33.75 -18.06 -36.24
CA SER A 139 33.41 -18.85 -37.42
C SER A 139 34.54 -18.78 -38.46
N LYS A 140 35.37 -19.84 -38.42
CA LYS A 140 36.30 -20.38 -39.43
C LYS A 140 37.39 -19.48 -40.03
#